data_AF-A0A401HAJ8-F1
#
_entry.id   AF-A0A401HAJ8-F1
#
_cell.length_a   1.000
_cell.length_b   1.000
_cell.length_c   1.000
_cell.angle_alpha   90.00
_cell.angle_beta   90.00
_cell.angle_gamma   90.00
#
_symmetry.space_group_name_H-M   'P 1'
#
loop_
_entity.id
_entity.type
_entity.pdbx_description
1 polymer ?
#
loop_
_entity_poly.entity_id
_entity_poly.type
_entity_poly.pdbx_seq_one_letter_code
_entity_poly.pdbx_strand_id
1 'polypeptide(L)'
;MSEVKVYRVKGEMLISHDRYPEWRKFEVYVRALKREHALEKVYSDLGSRHKLRRKHIRIRSVEEVDPGEVEDLNIIRLASLERFVKTG
;
A
#
# COMPACT_ATOMS: atom_id res chain seq x y z
N MET A 1 7.83 -18.75 18.38
CA MET A 1 7.20 -17.43 18.16
C MET A 1 7.03 -17.24 16.66
N SER A 2 5.92 -16.70 16.20
CA SER A 2 5.74 -16.39 14.77
C SER A 2 6.61 -15.18 14.41
N GLU A 3 7.45 -15.32 13.39
CA GLU A 3 8.31 -14.24 12.91
C GLU A 3 7.48 -13.17 12.19
N VAL A 4 7.79 -11.90 12.43
CA VAL A 4 7.14 -10.78 11.73
C VAL A 4 7.84 -10.57 10.40
N LYS A 5 7.07 -10.68 9.32
CA LYS A 5 7.58 -10.57 7.95
C LYS A 5 7.05 -9.31 7.28
N VAL A 6 7.69 -8.91 6.18
CA VAL A 6 7.23 -7.79 5.37
C VAL A 6 6.59 -8.32 4.09
N TYR A 7 5.43 -7.76 3.75
CA TYR A 7 4.70 -8.09 2.53
C TYR A 7 4.57 -6.85 1.66
N ARG A 8 5.01 -6.99 0.40
CA ARG A 8 4.76 -6.03 -0.67
C ARG A 8 3.40 -6.35 -1.27
N VAL A 9 2.47 -5.41 -1.15
CA VAL A 9 1.12 -5.53 -1.71
C VAL A 9 0.96 -4.53 -2.83
N LYS A 10 0.71 -5.05 -4.03
CA LYS A 10 0.40 -4.24 -5.22
C LYS A 10 -1.06 -4.41 -5.57
N GLY A 11 -1.68 -3.33 -6.00
CA GLY A 11 -3.07 -3.36 -6.40
C GLY A 11 -3.48 -2.11 -7.13
N GLU A 12 -4.79 -1.99 -7.31
CA GLU A 12 -5.44 -0.80 -7.84
C GLU A 12 -6.52 -0.37 -6.85
N MET A 13 -6.62 0.94 -6.63
CA MET A 13 -7.65 1.54 -5.81
C MET A 13 -8.48 2.50 -6.65
N LEU A 14 -9.79 2.48 -6.46
CA LEU A 14 -10.71 3.36 -7.15
C LEU A 14 -10.82 4.69 -6.37
N ILE A 15 -10.17 5.73 -6.88
CA ILE A 15 -10.30 7.08 -6.33
C ILE A 15 -11.47 7.77 -7.00
N SER A 16 -12.35 8.37 -6.20
CA SER A 16 -13.55 9.07 -6.67
C SER A 16 -13.49 10.52 -6.20
N HIS A 17 -13.19 11.45 -7.12
CA HIS A 17 -13.23 12.90 -6.86
C HIS A 17 -14.50 13.52 -7.46
N ASP A 18 -15.66 12.97 -7.14
CA ASP A 18 -17.00 13.45 -7.52
C ASP A 18 -17.48 13.31 -8.98
N ARG A 19 -16.65 13.14 -10.02
CA ARG A 19 -17.19 12.97 -11.41
C ARG A 19 -16.58 11.90 -12.30
N TYR A 20 -15.36 11.43 -12.04
CA TYR A 20 -14.73 10.39 -12.84
C TYR A 20 -14.00 9.39 -11.93
N PRO A 21 -14.56 8.17 -11.74
CA PRO A 21 -13.88 7.16 -10.96
C PRO A 21 -12.67 6.63 -11.73
N GLU A 22 -11.47 6.78 -11.16
CA GLU A 22 -10.21 6.32 -11.76
C GLU A 22 -9.58 5.22 -10.91
N TRP A 23 -9.20 4.11 -11.55
CA TRP A 23 -8.37 3.07 -10.93
C TRP A 23 -6.92 3.52 -10.95
N ARG A 24 -6.37 3.79 -9.77
CA ARG A 24 -4.95 4.13 -9.60
C ARG A 24 -4.19 2.98 -8.98
N LYS A 25 -3.03 2.66 -9.53
CA LYS A 25 -2.14 1.65 -8.96
C LYS A 25 -1.64 2.11 -7.59
N PHE A 26 -1.59 1.19 -6.64
CA PHE A 26 -0.92 1.38 -5.37
C PHE A 26 0.08 0.27 -5.12
N GLU A 27 1.06 0.61 -4.31
CA GLU A 27 2.06 -0.29 -3.80
C GLU A 27 2.35 0.11 -2.36
N VAL A 28 2.19 -0.83 -1.44
CA VAL A 28 2.42 -0.63 -0.02
C VAL A 28 3.18 -1.81 0.56
N TYR A 29 3.97 -1.52 1.58
CA TYR A 29 4.73 -2.52 2.33
C TYR A 29 4.14 -2.61 3.73
N VAL A 30 3.73 -3.80 4.14
CA VAL A 30 3.07 -4.01 5.44
C VAL A 30 3.76 -5.14 6.21
N ARG A 31 3.96 -4.92 7.50
CA ARG A 31 4.46 -5.94 8.43
C ARG A 31 3.32 -6.81 8.91
N ALA A 32 3.46 -8.13 8.81
CA ALA A 32 2.46 -9.09 9.25
C ALA A 32 3.08 -10.45 9.57
N LEU A 33 2.36 -11.28 10.34
CA LEU A 33 2.77 -12.66 10.63
C LEU A 33 2.46 -13.63 9.47
N LYS A 34 1.48 -13.28 8.63
CA LYS A 34 1.04 -14.08 7.48
C LYS A 34 0.35 -13.20 6.44
N ARG A 35 0.22 -13.73 5.22
CA ARG A 35 -0.37 -13.06 4.05
C ARG A 35 -1.76 -12.50 4.31
N GLU A 36 -2.62 -13.24 5.00
CA GLU A 36 -4.00 -12.81 5.27
C GLU A 36 -4.05 -11.58 6.19
N HIS A 37 -3.15 -11.52 7.19
CA HIS A 37 -3.04 -10.36 8.06
C HIS A 37 -2.52 -9.13 7.31
N ALA A 38 -1.59 -9.33 6.37
CA ALA A 38 -1.12 -8.26 5.49
C ALA A 38 -2.27 -7.69 4.64
N LEU A 39 -3.10 -8.54 4.06
CA LEU A 39 -4.27 -8.12 3.27
C LEU A 39 -5.26 -7.31 4.11
N GLU A 40 -5.63 -7.80 5.29
CA GLU A 40 -6.55 -7.10 6.17
C GLU A 40 -6.00 -5.74 6.61
N LYS A 41 -4.70 -5.66 6.92
CA LYS A 41 -4.01 -4.41 7.22
C LYS A 41 -4.15 -3.41 6.06
N VAL A 42 -3.90 -3.85 4.83
CA VAL A 42 -4.04 -3.00 3.64
C VAL A 42 -5.47 -2.52 3.44
N TYR A 43 -6.47 -3.39 3.58
CA TYR A 43 -7.87 -2.98 3.49
C TYR A 43 -8.24 -1.95 4.56
N SER A 44 -7.79 -2.13 5.80
CA SER A 44 -8.04 -1.19 6.90
C SER A 44 -7.33 0.16 6.71
N ASP A 45 -6.06 0.18 6.30
CA ASP A 45 -5.31 1.42 6.04
C ASP A 45 -5.90 2.18 4.85
N LEU A 46 -6.20 1.50 3.74
CA LEU A 46 -6.83 2.14 2.57
C LEU A 46 -8.25 2.63 2.88
N GLY A 47 -9.02 1.87 3.66
CA GLY A 47 -10.36 2.26 4.06
C GLY A 47 -10.38 3.48 4.98
N SER A 48 -9.50 3.53 5.98
CA SER A 48 -9.44 4.62 6.96
C SER A 48 -8.87 5.92 6.37
N ARG A 49 -7.79 5.84 5.60
CA ARG A 49 -7.10 7.03 5.05
C ARG A 49 -7.76 7.60 3.80
N HIS A 50 -8.31 6.74 2.95
CA HIS A 50 -8.82 7.13 1.63
C HIS A 50 -10.34 6.92 1.47
N LYS A 51 -11.05 6.57 2.57
CA LYS A 51 -12.50 6.30 2.58
C LYS A 51 -12.93 5.25 1.54
N LEU A 52 -12.04 4.30 1.25
CA LEU A 52 -12.27 3.24 0.27
C LEU A 52 -13.06 2.09 0.89
N ARG A 53 -14.04 1.57 0.15
CA ARG A 53 -14.69 0.30 0.48
C ARG A 53 -13.87 -0.85 -0.11
N ARG A 54 -13.97 -2.07 0.43
CA ARG A 54 -13.25 -3.25 -0.12
C ARG A 54 -13.49 -3.45 -1.62
N LYS A 55 -14.71 -3.17 -2.11
CA LYS A 55 -15.06 -3.20 -3.55
C LYS A 55 -14.31 -2.17 -4.43
N HIS A 56 -13.74 -1.14 -3.81
CA HIS A 56 -12.93 -0.11 -4.47
C HIS A 56 -11.45 -0.47 -4.47
N ILE A 57 -11.07 -1.66 -4.02
CA ILE A 57 -9.67 -2.10 -3.92
C ILE A 57 -9.55 -3.43 -4.66
N ARG A 58 -8.58 -3.52 -5.57
CA ARG A 58 -8.24 -4.73 -6.33
C ARG A 58 -6.80 -5.09 -6.03
N ILE A 59 -6.59 -6.17 -5.27
CA ILE A 59 -5.25 -6.68 -5.03
C ILE A 59 -4.76 -7.43 -6.28
N ARG A 60 -3.56 -7.09 -6.74
CA ARG A 60 -2.90 -7.72 -7.90
C ARG A 60 -1.83 -8.71 -7.48
N SER A 61 -0.99 -8.36 -6.51
CA SER A 61 -0.01 -9.29 -5.93
C SER A 61 0.18 -9.04 -4.45
N VAL A 62 0.56 -10.11 -3.74
CA VAL A 62 1.08 -10.05 -2.39
C VAL A 62 2.30 -10.96 -2.36
N GLU A 63 3.44 -10.36 -2.08
CA GLU A 63 4.75 -11.01 -2.13
C GLU A 63 5.41 -10.77 -0.78
N GLU A 64 5.94 -11.83 -0.17
CA GLU A 64 6.83 -11.69 0.99
C GLU A 64 8.15 -11.12 0.49
N VAL A 65 8.67 -10.13 1.19
CA VAL A 65 9.92 -9.44 0.82
C VAL A 65 10.83 -9.38 2.03
N ASP A 66 12.13 -9.48 1.77
CA ASP A 66 13.11 -9.40 2.83
C ASP A 66 13.10 -7.99 3.45
N PRO A 67 13.12 -7.87 4.80
CA PRO A 67 13.10 -6.57 5.46
C PRO A 67 14.22 -5.63 5.00
N GLY A 68 15.40 -6.19 4.68
CA GLY A 68 16.55 -5.43 4.17
C GLY A 68 16.25 -4.72 2.84
N GLU A 69 15.60 -5.41 1.90
CA GLU A 69 15.20 -4.78 0.63
C GLU A 69 14.19 -3.65 0.84
N VAL A 70 13.35 -3.74 1.87
CA VAL A 70 12.30 -2.76 2.14
C VAL A 70 12.81 -1.49 2.81
N GLU A 71 13.86 -1.58 3.63
CA GLU A 71 14.51 -0.39 4.19
C GLU A 71 15.12 0.47 3.07
N ASP A 72 15.84 -0.14 2.12
CA ASP A 72 16.33 0.53 0.92
C ASP A 72 15.18 1.15 0.09
N LEU A 73 14.08 0.43 -0.07
CA LEU A 73 12.90 0.94 -0.80
C LEU A 73 12.21 2.11 -0.08
N ASN A 74 12.14 2.13 1.25
CA ASN A 74 11.59 3.26 2.00
C ASN A 74 12.50 4.48 1.88
N ILE A 75 13.83 4.30 1.93
CA ILE A 75 14.81 5.36 1.69
C ILE A 75 14.64 5.95 0.28
N ILE A 76 14.51 5.10 -0.74
CA ILE A 76 14.24 5.53 -2.12
C ILE A 76 12.90 6.26 -2.24
N ARG A 77 11.84 5.76 -1.57
CA ARG A 77 10.50 6.36 -1.64
C ARG A 77 10.47 7.73 -0.97
N LEU A 78 11.09 7.90 0.19
CA LEU A 78 11.23 9.21 0.85
C LEU A 78 12.01 10.19 -0.03
N ALA A 79 13.15 9.77 -0.59
CA ALA A 79 13.94 10.60 -1.51
C ALA A 79 13.16 11.01 -2.77
N SER A 80 12.22 10.17 -3.24
CA SER A 80 11.34 10.49 -4.38
C SER A 80 10.13 11.39 -4.02
N LEU A 81 9.69 11.37 -2.76
CA LEU A 81 8.54 12.14 -2.26
C LEU A 81 8.88 13.60 -1.96
N GLU A 82 10.15 13.93 -1.72
CA GLU A 82 10.61 15.33 -1.56
C GLU A 82 10.38 16.17 -2.83
N ARG A 83 10.13 15.56 -3.99
CA ARG A 83 9.90 16.27 -5.26
C ARG A 83 8.46 16.71 -5.53
N PHE A 84 7.50 16.38 -4.65
CA PHE A 84 6.07 16.68 -4.84
C PHE A 84 5.40 17.45 -3.70
N VAL A 85 6.17 18.22 -2.91
CA VAL A 85 5.58 19.35 -2.16
C VAL A 85 5.83 20.62 -2.97
N LYS A 86 5.06 20.78 -4.04
CA LYS A 86 4.93 22.09 -4.69
C LYS A 86 3.96 22.89 -3.84
N THR A 87 4.53 23.85 -3.11
CA THR A 87 3.85 25.01 -2.54
C THR A 87 2.76 25.49 -3.48
N GLY A 88 1.55 25.64 -2.93
CA GLY A 88 0.42 26.34 -3.51
C GLY A 88 -0.40 26.89 -2.35
#